data_AF-A0AA86P231-F1
#
_entry.id   AF-A0AA86P231-F1
#
_cell.length_a   1.000
_cell.length_b   1.000
_cell.length_c   1.000
_cell.angle_alpha   90.00
_cell.angle_beta   90.00
_cell.angle_gamma   90.00
#
_symmetry.space_group_name_H-M   'P 1'
#
loop_
_entity.id
_entity.type
_entity.pdbx_description
1 polymer ?
#
loop_
_entity_poly.entity_id
_entity_poly.type
_entity_poly.pdbx_seq_one_letter_code
_entity_poly.pdbx_strand_id
1 'polypeptide(L)'
;MLDFGAFIVKLLNSALRDPRSFIILMFLSEDGQANVTFTENFKNYKFLEILTLPLAISTEDVIRCDITSRYLTIKQKNNDLQTQLTQLQNMIKLKLPGLMGKK
;
A
#
# COMPACT_ATOMS: atom_id res chain seq x y z
N MET A 1 -17.52 -19.31 6.26
CA MET A 1 -16.86 -18.40 7.21
C MET A 1 -16.02 -17.46 6.37
N LEU A 2 -16.30 -16.14 6.37
CA LEU A 2 -15.47 -15.19 5.62
C LEU A 2 -14.05 -15.23 6.22
N ASP A 3 -13.03 -15.35 5.39
CA ASP A 3 -11.64 -15.21 5.84
C ASP A 3 -11.46 -13.82 6.49
N PHE A 4 -10.94 -13.80 7.71
CA PHE A 4 -10.70 -12.56 8.46
C PHE A 4 -9.86 -11.58 7.63
N GLY A 5 -8.85 -12.08 6.89
CA GLY A 5 -8.03 -11.23 6.02
C GLY A 5 -8.86 -10.55 4.92
N ALA A 6 -9.76 -11.29 4.27
CA ALA A 6 -10.64 -10.74 3.24
C ALA A 6 -11.62 -9.70 3.81
N PHE A 7 -12.07 -9.88 5.07
CA PHE A 7 -12.90 -8.89 5.75
C PHE A 7 -12.15 -7.58 6.01
N ILE A 8 -10.91 -7.63 6.51
CA ILE A 8 -10.07 -6.44 6.71
C ILE A 8 -9.86 -5.69 5.39
N VAL A 9 -9.54 -6.42 4.31
CA VAL A 9 -9.36 -5.84 2.98
C VAL A 9 -10.64 -5.12 2.52
N LYS A 10 -11.82 -5.69 2.79
CA LYS A 10 -13.09 -5.04 2.47
C LYS A 10 -13.27 -3.74 3.26
N LEU A 11 -12.98 -3.72 4.55
CA LEU A 11 -13.09 -2.51 5.38
C LEU A 11 -12.14 -1.40 4.93
N LEU A 12 -10.87 -1.75 4.64
CA LEU A 12 -9.88 -0.82 4.10
C LEU A 12 -10.35 -0.22 2.77
N ASN A 13 -10.86 -1.07 1.87
CA ASN A 13 -11.39 -0.61 0.59
C ASN A 13 -12.65 0.26 0.74
N SER A 14 -13.51 -0.01 1.72
CA SER A 14 -14.68 0.84 2.00
C SER A 14 -14.27 2.23 2.46
N ALA A 15 -13.31 2.33 3.39
CA ALA A 15 -12.76 3.62 3.84
C ALA A 15 -12.06 4.39 2.72
N LEU A 16 -11.34 3.69 1.83
CA LEU A 16 -10.71 4.31 0.67
C LEU A 16 -11.73 4.82 -0.36
N ARG A 17 -12.82 4.07 -0.56
CA ARG A 17 -13.83 4.38 -1.58
C ARG A 17 -14.83 5.44 -1.13
N ASP A 18 -15.25 5.39 0.13
CA ASP A 18 -16.22 6.31 0.71
C ASP A 18 -15.78 6.78 2.10
N PRO A 19 -14.84 7.76 2.17
CA PRO A 19 -14.26 8.22 3.42
C PRO A 19 -15.25 9.02 4.30
N ARG A 20 -16.43 9.39 3.78
CA ARG A 20 -17.47 10.06 4.57
C ARG A 20 -18.30 9.06 5.37
N SER A 21 -18.49 7.88 4.80
CA SER A 21 -19.26 6.80 5.42
C SER A 21 -18.39 5.86 6.23
N PHE A 22 -17.11 5.68 5.88
CA PHE A 22 -16.20 4.78 6.57
C PHE A 22 -14.92 5.52 6.97
N ILE A 23 -14.61 5.48 8.26
CA ILE A 23 -13.46 6.16 8.85
C ILE A 23 -12.60 5.13 9.57
N ILE A 24 -11.29 5.30 9.49
CA ILE A 24 -10.32 4.51 10.24
C ILE A 24 -9.61 5.47 11.20
N LEU A 25 -9.71 5.18 12.50
CA LEU A 25 -9.07 5.96 13.56
C LEU A 25 -7.95 5.13 14.17
N MET A 26 -6.78 5.75 14.35
CA MET A 26 -5.68 5.17 15.09
C MET A 26 -5.42 6.01 16.34
N PHE A 27 -5.54 5.39 17.50
CA PHE A 27 -5.19 6.01 18.78
C PHE A 27 -3.85 5.46 19.23
N LEU A 28 -2.88 6.35 19.44
CA LEU A 28 -1.54 6.04 19.91
C LEU A 28 -1.46 6.29 21.41
N SER A 29 -0.93 5.33 22.14
CA SER A 29 -0.63 5.44 23.57
C SER A 29 0.85 5.75 23.79
N GLU A 30 1.18 6.38 24.92
CA GLU A 30 2.57 6.73 25.27
C GLU A 30 3.48 5.51 25.47
N ASP A 31 2.89 4.35 25.79
CA ASP A 31 3.58 3.06 25.98
C ASP A 31 3.92 2.33 24.67
N GLY A 32 3.68 2.97 23.52
CA GLY A 32 3.92 2.39 22.21
C GLY A 32 2.85 1.39 21.76
N GLN A 33 1.75 1.24 22.50
CA GLN A 33 0.56 0.55 22.03
C GLN A 33 -0.29 1.46 21.15
N ALA A 34 -1.10 0.87 20.29
CA ALA A 34 -2.05 1.58 19.47
C ALA A 34 -3.32 0.77 19.26
N ASN A 35 -4.44 1.44 19.05
CA ASN A 35 -5.68 0.78 18.62
C ASN A 35 -6.12 1.38 17.29
N VAL A 36 -6.40 0.51 16.31
CA VAL A 36 -7.00 0.90 15.04
C VAL A 36 -8.46 0.49 15.04
N THR A 37 -9.34 1.49 14.99
CA THR A 37 -10.79 1.30 14.96
C THR A 37 -11.34 1.63 13.58
N PHE A 38 -12.05 0.68 12.99
CA PHE A 38 -12.87 0.88 11.79
C PHE A 38 -14.26 1.30 12.22
N THR A 39 -14.70 2.46 11.74
CA THR A 39 -15.99 3.07 12.11
C THR A 39 -16.81 3.35 10.87
N GLU A 40 -18.10 3.04 10.91
CA GLU A 40 -19.07 3.43 9.88
C GLU A 40 -20.00 4.52 10.40
N ASN A 41 -20.16 5.58 9.62
CA ASN A 41 -21.14 6.63 9.84
C ASN A 41 -22.50 6.17 9.31
N PHE A 42 -23.22 5.39 10.12
CA PHE A 42 -24.46 4.78 9.71
C PHE A 42 -25.55 5.84 9.49
N LYS A 43 -25.97 5.97 8.22
CA LYS A 43 -26.94 6.96 7.70
C LYS A 43 -26.74 8.39 8.23
N ASN A 44 -25.51 8.82 8.47
CA ASN A 44 -25.15 10.16 8.95
C ASN A 44 -25.72 10.57 10.32
N TYR A 45 -26.19 9.63 11.14
CA TYR A 45 -26.75 9.95 12.46
C TYR A 45 -25.99 9.30 13.62
N LYS A 46 -25.20 8.25 13.36
CA LYS A 46 -24.43 7.56 14.39
C LYS A 46 -23.19 6.89 13.81
N PHE A 47 -22.07 7.09 14.50
CA PHE A 47 -20.86 6.32 14.28
C PHE A 47 -20.96 4.96 14.98
N LEU A 48 -20.78 3.89 14.21
CA LEU A 48 -20.75 2.51 14.69
C LEU A 48 -19.33 1.96 14.54
N GLU A 49 -18.76 1.48 15.63
CA GLU A 49 -17.50 0.74 15.60
C GLU A 49 -17.77 -0.67 15.03
N ILE A 50 -17.06 -1.00 13.96
CA ILE A 50 -17.16 -2.30 13.30
C ILE A 50 -16.13 -3.26 13.87
N LEU A 51 -14.90 -2.79 14.03
CA LEU A 51 -13.76 -3.59 14.43
C LEU A 51 -12.68 -2.71 15.06
N THR A 52 -12.12 -3.17 16.18
CA THR A 52 -10.95 -2.56 16.81
C THR A 52 -9.82 -3.58 16.86
N LEU A 53 -8.64 -3.19 16.37
CA LEU A 53 -7.45 -4.01 16.34
C LEU A 53 -6.37 -3.40 17.25
N PRO A 54 -5.85 -4.17 18.23
CA PRO A 54 -4.67 -3.74 18.96
C PRO A 54 -3.44 -3.86 18.05
N LEU A 55 -2.60 -2.84 18.10
CA LEU A 55 -1.31 -2.75 17.44
C LEU A 55 -0.26 -2.35 18.48
N ALA A 56 0.99 -2.64 18.18
CA ALA A 56 2.12 -2.22 18.99
C ALA A 56 3.21 -1.69 18.08
N ILE A 57 4.06 -0.83 18.62
CA ILE A 57 5.27 -0.39 17.95
C ILE A 57 6.15 -1.60 17.63
N SER A 58 6.60 -1.68 16.38
CA SER A 58 7.56 -2.68 15.95
C SER A 58 8.94 -2.41 16.54
N THR A 59 9.72 -3.46 16.80
CA THR A 59 11.12 -3.31 17.23
C THR A 59 11.98 -2.68 16.13
N GLU A 60 13.11 -2.07 16.48
CA GLU A 60 14.03 -1.50 15.49
C GLU A 60 14.47 -2.50 14.42
N ASP A 61 14.69 -3.76 14.79
CA ASP A 61 15.11 -4.79 13.85
C ASP A 61 14.03 -5.12 12.83
N VAL A 62 12.76 -5.16 13.27
CA VAL A 62 11.60 -5.34 12.38
C VAL A 62 11.46 -4.12 11.46
N ILE A 63 11.60 -2.90 11.99
CA ILE A 63 11.54 -1.67 11.20
C ILE A 63 12.66 -1.64 10.15
N ARG A 64 13.89 -1.98 10.54
CA ARG A 64 15.06 -2.02 9.65
C ARG A 64 14.90 -3.07 8.55
N CYS A 65 14.39 -4.25 8.91
CA CYS A 65 14.09 -5.33 7.97
C CYS A 65 13.02 -4.89 6.96
N ASP A 66 11.92 -4.29 7.44
CA ASP A 66 10.82 -3.82 6.61
C ASP A 66 11.24 -2.70 5.64
N ILE A 67 11.97 -1.70 6.12
CA ILE A 67 12.51 -0.63 5.26
C ILE A 67 13.45 -1.22 4.19
N THR A 68 14.35 -2.13 4.60
CA THR A 68 15.30 -2.76 3.68
C THR A 68 14.58 -3.61 2.64
N SER A 69 13.59 -4.40 3.04
CA SER A 69 12.77 -5.24 2.16
C SER A 69 12.02 -4.39 1.12
N ARG A 70 11.37 -3.31 1.57
CA ARG A 70 10.66 -2.36 0.69
C ARG A 70 11.61 -1.71 -0.32
N TYR A 71 12.78 -1.25 0.14
CA TYR A 71 13.80 -0.67 -0.71
C TYR A 71 14.30 -1.66 -1.78
N LEU A 72 14.66 -2.89 -1.37
CA LEU A 72 15.17 -3.91 -2.29
C LEU A 72 14.12 -4.32 -3.32
N THR A 73 12.85 -4.44 -2.92
CA THR A 73 11.75 -4.76 -3.83
C THR A 73 11.58 -3.70 -4.91
N ILE A 74 11.60 -2.42 -4.53
CA ILE A 74 11.48 -1.30 -5.48
C ILE A 74 12.71 -1.23 -6.38
N LYS A 75 13.92 -1.39 -5.81
CA LYS A 75 15.17 -1.40 -6.57
C LYS A 75 15.18 -2.50 -7.64
N GLN A 76 14.75 -3.71 -7.28
CA GLN A 76 14.65 -4.83 -8.21
C GLN A 76 13.66 -4.51 -9.33
N LYS A 77 12.46 -4.04 -8.99
CA LYS A 77 11.45 -3.66 -9.99
C LYS A 77 11.95 -2.58 -10.94
N ASN A 78 12.70 -1.59 -10.43
CA ASN A 78 13.29 -0.55 -11.26
C ASN A 78 14.34 -1.11 -12.22
N ASN A 79 15.22 -1.99 -11.74
CA ASN A 79 16.19 -2.66 -12.59
C ASN A 79 15.50 -3.47 -13.71
N ASP A 80 14.47 -4.23 -13.37
CA ASP A 80 13.70 -5.03 -14.34
C ASP A 80 13.07 -4.14 -15.42
N LEU A 81 12.45 -3.03 -15.02
CA LEU A 81 11.87 -2.05 -15.96
C LEU A 81 12.93 -1.39 -16.83
N GLN A 82 14.10 -1.05 -16.27
CA GLN A 82 15.20 -0.47 -17.01
C GLN A 82 15.78 -1.46 -18.05
N THR A 83 15.87 -2.74 -17.68
CA THR A 83 16.27 -3.82 -18.61
C THR A 83 15.25 -3.96 -19.74
N GLN A 84 13.96 -4.00 -19.44
CA GLN A 84 12.89 -4.07 -20.45
C GLN A 84 12.93 -2.86 -21.40
N LEU A 85 13.11 -1.65 -20.85
CA LEU A 85 13.22 -0.43 -21.63
C LEU A 85 14.44 -0.46 -22.57
N THR A 86 15.58 -0.93 -22.08
CA THR A 86 16.81 -1.06 -22.87
C THR A 86 16.62 -2.08 -24.01
N GLN A 87 15.98 -3.21 -23.73
CA GLN A 87 15.65 -4.23 -24.74
C GLN A 87 14.72 -3.66 -25.82
N LEU A 88 13.69 -2.91 -25.44
CA LEU A 88 12.78 -2.24 -26.37
C LEU A 88 13.51 -1.21 -27.24
N GLN A 89 14.35 -0.36 -26.64
CA GLN A 89 15.16 0.60 -27.37
C GLN A 89 16.07 -0.08 -28.40
N ASN A 90 16.72 -1.18 -28.03
CA ASN A 90 17.58 -1.94 -28.94
C ASN A 90 16.78 -2.59 -30.08
N MET A 91 15.60 -3.17 -29.78
CA MET A 91 14.71 -3.70 -30.82
C MET A 91 14.24 -2.63 -31.80
N ILE A 92 13.88 -1.43 -31.31
CA ILE A 92 13.47 -0.30 -32.15
C ILE A 92 14.64 0.15 -33.05
N LYS A 93 15.86 0.29 -32.49
CA LYS A 93 17.05 0.64 -33.29
C LYS A 93 17.31 -0.33 -34.43
N LEU A 94 17.15 -1.64 -34.17
CA LEU A 94 17.37 -2.68 -35.18
C LEU A 94 16.27 -2.71 -36.25
N LYS A 95 15.00 -2.47 -35.87
CA LYS A 95 13.87 -2.56 -36.81
C LYS A 95 13.57 -1.26 -37.55
N LEU A 96 13.94 -0.11 -37.00
CA LEU A 96 13.62 1.21 -37.56
C LEU A 96 14.85 2.14 -37.49
N PRO A 97 15.89 1.90 -38.31
CA PRO A 97 17.14 2.67 -38.27
C PRO A 97 16.93 4.18 -38.52
N GLY A 98 15.86 4.57 -39.22
CA GLY A 98 15.55 5.95 -39.58
C GLY A 98 14.80 6.78 -38.53
N LEU A 99 14.31 6.17 -37.44
CA LEU A 99 13.45 6.87 -36.46
C LEU A 99 14.24 7.63 -35.38
N MET A 100 15.52 7.33 -35.19
CA MET A 100 16.45 8.11 -34.34
C MET A 100 17.42 8.98 -35.18
N GLY A 101 17.07 9.25 -36.44
CA GLY A 101 17.81 10.15 -37.31
C GLY A 101 17.12 11.50 -37.44
N LYS A 102 17.30 12.37 -36.44
CA LYS A 102 17.51 13.82 -36.56
C LYS A 102 17.53 14.42 -35.15
N LYS A 103 18.72 14.91 -34.77
CA LYS A 103 18.88 15.91 -33.71
C LYS A 103 18.12 17.18 -34.08
#